data_AF-A0A013VLF0-F1
#
_entry.id   AF-A0A013VLF0-F1
#
_cell.length_a   1.000
_cell.length_b   1.000
_cell.length_c   1.000
_cell.angle_alpha   90.00
_cell.angle_beta   90.00
_cell.angle_gamma   90.00
#
_symmetry.space_group_name_H-M   'P 1'
#
loop_
_entity.id
_entity.type
_entity.pdbx_description
1 polymer ?
#
loop_
_entity_poly.entity_id
_entity_poly.type
_entity_poly.pdbx_seq_one_letter_code
_entity_poly.pdbx_strand_id
1 'polypeptide(L)'
;MNAPTKIETGTMTSKGQILIPKAMRDAVGLKPGWPYKVAINAEGQVVVAPLGFGPEDSEERVRRMREGLMAIAGKYPNPDGMSTDQYMRELRGDYEP
;
A
#
# COMPACT_ATOMS: atom_id res chain seq x y z
N MET A 1 -23.19 8.58 -8.84
CA MET A 1 -23.78 7.67 -7.84
C MET A 1 -23.67 8.36 -6.49
N ASN A 2 -24.78 8.73 -5.87
CA ASN A 2 -24.76 9.41 -4.57
C ASN A 2 -24.51 8.36 -3.48
N ALA A 3 -23.31 8.34 -2.92
CA ALA A 3 -23.05 7.55 -1.72
C ALA A 3 -23.93 8.13 -0.59
N PRO A 4 -24.62 7.29 0.20
CA PRO A 4 -25.43 7.78 1.31
C PRO A 4 -24.53 8.50 2.32
N THR A 5 -24.69 9.82 2.42
CA THR A 5 -23.94 10.65 3.36
C THR A 5 -24.50 10.43 4.76
N LYS A 6 -23.96 9.46 5.50
CA LYS A 6 -24.24 9.36 6.94
C LYS A 6 -23.40 10.43 7.64
N ILE A 7 -24.05 11.39 8.28
CA ILE A 7 -23.40 12.48 9.02
C ILE A 7 -23.60 12.22 10.50
N GLU A 8 -22.50 12.13 11.25
CA GLU A 8 -22.51 12.10 12.72
C GLU A 8 -21.57 13.21 13.24
N THR A 9 -22.04 13.97 14.21
CA THR A 9 -21.31 15.10 14.81
C THR A 9 -20.75 14.72 16.16
N GLY A 10 -19.52 15.14 16.46
CA GLY A 10 -18.87 14.93 17.75
C GLY A 10 -17.83 16.01 18.03
N THR A 11 -17.26 15.99 19.23
CA THR A 11 -16.17 16.89 19.61
C THR A 11 -14.82 16.19 19.51
N MET A 12 -13.78 16.99 19.25
CA MET A 12 -12.41 16.52 19.23
C MET A 12 -11.87 16.38 20.66
N THR A 13 -11.03 15.38 20.91
CA THR A 13 -10.37 15.24 22.22
C THR A 13 -9.30 16.32 22.41
N SER A 14 -8.84 16.53 23.65
CA SER A 14 -7.76 17.49 23.96
C SER A 14 -6.45 17.23 23.23
N LYS A 15 -6.24 16.01 22.71
CA LYS A 15 -5.05 15.61 21.93
C LYS A 15 -5.25 15.73 20.42
N GLY A 16 -6.36 16.31 19.98
CA GLY A 16 -6.67 16.43 18.55
C GLY A 16 -7.21 15.15 17.91
N GLN A 17 -7.69 14.18 18.70
CA GLN A 17 -8.22 12.93 18.14
C GLN A 17 -9.71 13.07 17.84
N ILE A 18 -10.14 12.52 16.70
CA ILE A 18 -11.55 12.41 16.32
C ILE A 18 -11.93 10.92 16.37
N LEU A 19 -13.08 10.63 16.99
CA LEU A 19 -13.62 9.28 17.03
C LEU A 19 -14.47 9.04 15.78
N ILE A 20 -14.12 8.01 15.00
CA ILE A 20 -14.98 7.54 13.90
C ILE A 20 -15.93 6.47 14.46
N PRO A 21 -17.27 6.68 14.37
CA PRO A 21 -18.28 5.74 14.82
C PRO A 21 -18.15 4.36 14.17
N LYS A 22 -18.48 3.30 14.92
CA LYS A 22 -18.33 1.91 14.47
C LYS A 22 -19.00 1.66 13.11
N ALA A 23 -20.24 2.13 12.93
CA ALA A 23 -20.98 1.94 11.69
C ALA A 23 -20.26 2.56 10.47
N MET A 24 -19.58 3.70 10.64
CA MET A 24 -18.82 4.33 9.56
C MET A 24 -17.52 3.56 9.29
N ARG A 25 -16.80 3.15 10.35
CA ARG A 25 -15.56 2.36 10.20
C ARG A 25 -15.80 1.06 9.42
N ASP A 26 -16.85 0.34 9.78
CA ASP A 26 -17.20 -0.94 9.16
C ASP A 26 -17.59 -0.76 7.69
N ALA A 27 -18.30 0.33 7.35
CA ALA A 27 -18.69 0.65 5.98
C ALA A 27 -17.50 0.98 5.06
N VAL A 28 -16.43 1.58 5.60
CA VAL A 28 -15.23 1.94 4.82
C VAL A 28 -14.07 0.95 4.98
N GLY A 29 -14.25 -0.13 5.75
CA GLY A 29 -13.23 -1.14 5.98
C GLY A 29 -12.07 -0.72 6.89
N LEU A 30 -12.27 0.29 7.75
CA LEU A 30 -11.28 0.68 8.76
C LEU A 30 -11.33 -0.29 9.94
N LYS A 31 -10.31 -1.15 10.04
CA LYS A 31 -10.19 -2.13 11.13
C LYS A 31 -9.23 -1.63 12.23
N PRO A 32 -9.52 -1.90 13.51
CA PRO A 32 -8.56 -1.65 14.58
C PRO A 32 -7.23 -2.36 14.31
N GLY A 33 -6.12 -1.67 14.55
CA GLY A 33 -4.77 -2.20 14.31
C GLY A 33 -4.32 -2.23 12.85
N TRP A 34 -5.17 -1.85 11.90
CA TRP A 34 -4.79 -1.78 10.49
C TRP A 34 -4.24 -0.39 10.11
N PRO A 35 -3.25 -0.33 9.21
CA PRO A 35 -2.73 0.92 8.69
C PRO A 35 -3.79 1.64 7.84
N TYR A 36 -3.82 2.97 7.98
CA TYR A 36 -4.72 3.86 7.27
C TYR A 36 -3.93 5.05 6.69
N LYS A 37 -4.50 5.70 5.68
CA LYS A 37 -3.99 6.94 5.11
C LYS A 37 -4.94 8.09 5.41
N VAL A 38 -4.36 9.27 5.61
CA VAL A 38 -5.07 10.53 5.75
C VAL A 38 -4.56 11.46 4.66
N ALA A 39 -5.48 12.03 3.88
CA ALA A 39 -5.15 12.98 2.82
C ALA A 39 -6.15 14.14 2.83
N ILE A 40 -5.74 15.28 2.30
CA ILE A 40 -6.65 16.39 2.00
C ILE A 40 -6.98 16.30 0.51
N ASN A 41 -8.26 16.24 0.16
CA ASN A 41 -8.67 16.23 -1.24
C ASN A 41 -8.68 17.65 -1.85
N ALA A 42 -8.94 17.76 -3.15
CA ALA A 42 -9.01 19.05 -3.83
C ALA A 42 -10.11 19.98 -3.28
N GLU A 43 -11.10 19.43 -2.57
CA GLU A 43 -12.21 20.16 -1.95
C GLU A 43 -11.88 20.62 -0.52
N GLY A 44 -10.64 20.40 -0.05
CA GLY A 44 -10.21 20.78 1.30
C GLY A 44 -10.74 19.86 2.41
N GLN A 45 -11.32 18.71 2.05
CA GLN A 45 -11.83 17.73 3.00
C GLN A 45 -10.75 16.75 3.41
N VAL A 46 -10.76 16.37 4.70
CA VAL A 46 -9.90 15.29 5.20
C VAL A 46 -10.53 13.94 4.87
N VAL A 47 -9.84 13.17 4.02
CA VAL A 47 -10.23 11.83 3.61
C VAL A 47 -9.37 10.82 4.35
N VAL A 48 -10.04 9.93 5.09
CA VAL A 48 -9.42 8.80 5.78
C VAL A 48 -9.80 7.51 5.06
N ALA A 49 -8.81 6.72 4.65
CA ALA A 49 -9.05 5.47 3.94
C ALA A 49 -8.13 4.34 4.47
N PRO A 50 -8.59 3.09 4.49
CA PRO A 50 -7.71 1.96 4.79
C PRO A 50 -6.65 1.81 3.70
N LEU A 51 -5.47 1.32 4.07
CA LEU A 51 -4.38 1.05 3.13
C LEU A 51 -4.49 -0.33 2.46
N GLY A 52 -5.47 -1.16 2.85
CA GLY A 52 -5.75 -2.44 2.19
C GLY A 52 -4.72 -3.54 2.48
N PHE A 53 -3.96 -3.42 3.57
CA PHE A 53 -3.17 -4.49 4.17
C PHE A 53 -3.32 -4.42 5.68
N GLY A 54 -3.40 -5.57 6.34
CA GLY A 54 -3.29 -5.68 7.79
C GLY A 54 -1.85 -5.91 8.24
N PRO A 55 -1.58 -5.87 9.57
CA PRO A 55 -0.27 -6.17 10.14
C PRO A 55 0.22 -7.60 9.88
N GLU A 56 -0.66 -8.54 9.53
CA GLU A 56 -0.30 -9.93 9.19
C GLU A 56 0.00 -10.15 7.69
N ASP A 57 -0.26 -9.15 6.84
CA ASP A 57 -0.22 -9.30 5.37
C ASP A 57 1.10 -8.86 4.73
N SER A 58 2.07 -8.41 5.54
CA SER A 58 3.37 -7.92 5.08
C SER A 58 4.25 -9.05 4.55
N GLU A 59 4.35 -10.16 5.30
CA GLU A 59 5.15 -11.33 4.88
C GLU A 59 4.50 -12.06 3.69
N GLU A 60 3.18 -12.17 3.68
CA GLU A 60 2.41 -12.77 2.58
C GLU A 60 2.47 -11.92 1.30
N ARG A 61 2.41 -10.58 1.41
CA ARG A 61 2.67 -9.67 0.28
C ARG A 61 4.08 -9.84 -0.26
N VAL A 62 5.10 -9.87 0.61
CA VAL A 62 6.49 -10.04 0.18
C VAL A 62 6.67 -11.39 -0.50
N ARG A 63 6.05 -12.46 0.03
CA ARG A 63 6.05 -13.79 -0.57
C ARG A 63 5.43 -13.77 -1.97
N ARG A 64 4.21 -13.25 -2.11
CA ARG A 64 3.51 -13.15 -3.39
C ARG A 64 4.24 -12.25 -4.39
N MET A 65 4.84 -11.15 -3.93
CA MET A 65 5.65 -10.27 -4.78
C MET A 65 6.92 -10.99 -5.26
N ARG A 66 7.60 -11.71 -4.37
CA ARG A 66 8.77 -12.53 -4.71
C ARG A 66 8.40 -13.65 -5.69
N GLU A 67 7.29 -14.34 -5.48
CA GLU A 67 6.79 -15.38 -6.40
C GLU A 67 6.45 -14.79 -7.78
N GLY A 68 5.80 -13.63 -7.83
CA GLY A 68 5.52 -12.93 -9.09
C GLY A 68 6.79 -12.48 -9.81
N LEU A 69 7.78 -11.96 -9.08
CA LEU A 69 9.08 -11.60 -9.63
C LEU A 69 9.84 -12.83 -10.15
N MET A 70 9.85 -13.95 -9.41
CA MET A 70 10.48 -15.19 -9.85
C MET A 70 9.77 -15.82 -11.06
N ALA A 71 8.44 -15.72 -11.16
CA ALA A 71 7.68 -16.20 -12.32
C ALA A 71 7.95 -15.39 -13.61
N ILE A 72 8.46 -14.16 -13.46
CA ILE A 72 8.83 -13.28 -14.58
C ILE A 72 10.35 -13.34 -14.84
N ALA A 73 11.14 -13.77 -13.85
CA ALA A 73 12.58 -13.94 -13.98
C ALA A 73 12.91 -14.92 -15.12
N GLY A 74 13.67 -14.44 -16.12
CA GLY A 74 14.05 -15.22 -17.30
C GLY A 74 13.02 -15.22 -18.45
N LYS A 75 11.84 -14.60 -18.30
CA LYS A 75 10.82 -14.54 -19.36
C LYS A 75 11.09 -13.43 -20.38
N TYR A 76 11.88 -12.43 -20.02
CA TYR A 76 12.37 -11.41 -20.94
C TYR A 76 13.84 -11.69 -21.23
N PRO A 77 14.23 -12.00 -22.48
CA PRO A 77 15.62 -12.12 -22.83
C PRO A 77 16.31 -10.78 -22.58
N ASN A 78 17.53 -10.84 -22.05
CA ASN A 78 18.33 -9.65 -21.86
C ASN A 78 18.57 -8.97 -23.21
N PRO A 79 18.68 -7.64 -23.23
CA PRO A 79 19.01 -6.90 -24.44
C PRO A 79 20.25 -7.49 -25.12
N ASP A 80 20.23 -7.53 -26.45
CA ASP A 80 21.34 -7.94 -27.31
C ASP A 80 21.79 -9.40 -27.22
N GLY A 81 20.98 -10.30 -26.65
CA GLY A 81 21.31 -11.73 -26.56
C GLY A 81 22.43 -12.02 -25.55
N MET A 82 22.74 -11.06 -24.68
CA MET A 82 23.69 -11.23 -23.59
C MET A 82 23.23 -12.29 -22.61
N SER A 83 24.18 -13.04 -22.05
CA SER A 83 23.86 -13.97 -20.96
C SER A 83 23.39 -13.20 -19.72
N THR A 84 22.61 -13.88 -18.86
CA THR A 84 22.13 -13.33 -17.59
C THR A 84 23.27 -12.75 -16.75
N ASP A 85 24.40 -13.47 -16.70
CA ASP A 85 25.58 -13.06 -15.93
C ASP A 85 26.28 -11.82 -16.50
N GLN A 86 26.31 -11.68 -17.83
CA GLN A 86 26.97 -10.54 -18.50
C GLN A 86 26.19 -9.24 -18.29
N TYR A 87 24.87 -9.29 -18.48
CA TYR A 87 23.97 -8.16 -18.21
C TYR A 87 23.93 -7.79 -16.72
N MET A 88 23.93 -8.80 -15.83
CA MET A 88 24.00 -8.57 -14.38
C MET A 88 25.31 -7.93 -13.94
N ARG A 89 26.43 -8.26 -14.60
CA ARG A 89 27.74 -7.64 -14.37
C ARG A 89 27.75 -6.18 -14.81
N GLU A 90 27.22 -5.89 -15.99
CA GLU A 90 27.11 -4.52 -16.50
C GLU A 90 26.23 -3.63 -15.63
N LEU A 91 25.06 -4.15 -15.19
CA LEU A 91 24.14 -3.41 -14.31
C LEU A 91 24.71 -3.12 -12.92
N ARG A 92 25.45 -4.06 -12.33
CA ARG A 92 26.05 -3.89 -11.00
C ARG A 92 27.35 -3.08 -11.05
N GLY A 93 27.96 -2.97 -12.22
CA GLY A 93 29.30 -2.45 -12.39
C GLY A 93 30.36 -3.38 -11.79
N ASP A 94 31.62 -3.01 -11.99
CA ASP A 94 32.80 -3.74 -11.51
C ASP A 94 32.98 -3.50 -10.00
N TYR A 95 32.05 -4.00 -9.18
CA TYR A 95 32.24 -3.96 -7.74
C TYR A 95 33.29 -5.00 -7.35
N GLU A 96 34.53 -4.55 -7.16
CA GLU A 96 35.54 -5.25 -6.37
C GLU A 96 35.31 -4.94 -4.87
N PRO A 97 35.28 -5.97 -4.01
CA PRO A 97 34.92 -5.84 -2.59
C PRO A 97 35.90 -5.01 -1.76
#